data_AF-A0AAD4XNJ5-F1
#
_entry.id   AF-A0AAD4XNJ5-F1
#
_cell.length_a   1.000
_cell.length_b   1.000
_cell.length_c   1.000
_cell.angle_alpha   90.00
_cell.angle_beta   90.00
_cell.angle_gamma   90.00
#
_symmetry.space_group_name_H-M   'P 1'
#
loop_
_entity.id
_entity.type
_entity.pdbx_description
1 polymer ?
#
loop_
_entity_poly.entity_id
_entity_poly.type
_entity_poly.pdbx_seq_one_letter_code
_entity_poly.pdbx_strand_id
1 'polypeptide(L)'
;MEEALLPATKEKESWGTYQYMGRSNSFMPTGSVGTDQVSLEEIRSAASVFSGYPPSIHAALITTPEPDPNEQAVIYQGQYGGVTSANTYGETGRQLLDEVEIRELLIDYVGHRCCWGSRPARTWQIRAVEDCNVYVGTLDTFIEERESTTETEPYLGGKIDGKDKSPELGLWEMDLRSEFPLLFVPHKETRTKIPHSEKIEKCSGCEGRGELPCRTCNAGQAPGHYKENQMTECNVCYGRGLVAHRDGSDTICKKCNGKGKLPCVTCGSRGLMKCETCEGRGSHLTRNVATVRWKTLSTRKVSATSGAASVPDEVFHRAKGIQLCNIQAYQCTPAFFADSYFLNKFSSDIIAERAHVPPAARIICERHIISVVPVTRVTMAKGNQSFSFYIIGVSREVYLKDYYPSKFCWGLCPCIEWLKL
;
A
#
# COMPACT_ATOMS: atom_id res chain seq x y z
N MET A 1 70.73 -36.21 -10.23
CA MET A 1 69.59 -35.66 -9.47
C MET A 1 68.56 -35.17 -10.47
N GLU A 2 68.04 -36.04 -11.36
CA GLU A 2 67.25 -37.26 -11.05
C GLU A 2 66.01 -36.85 -10.24
N GLU A 3 64.83 -36.73 -10.85
CA GLU A 3 63.93 -37.77 -11.42
C GLU A 3 62.78 -38.03 -10.41
N ALA A 4 61.56 -38.44 -10.78
CA ALA A 4 60.72 -38.22 -11.96
C ALA A 4 59.31 -38.80 -11.65
N LEU A 5 58.38 -38.70 -12.63
CA LEU A 5 57.17 -39.53 -12.78
C LEU A 5 55.90 -39.24 -11.94
N LEU A 6 54.97 -38.53 -12.60
CA LEU A 6 53.53 -38.85 -12.69
C LEU A 6 53.35 -40.23 -13.40
N PRO A 7 52.21 -40.96 -13.35
CA PRO A 7 50.85 -40.43 -13.60
C PRO A 7 49.64 -41.14 -12.94
N ALA A 8 48.44 -40.80 -13.42
CA ALA A 8 47.11 -41.14 -12.91
C ALA A 8 46.57 -42.54 -13.24
N THR A 9 45.54 -42.98 -12.51
CA THR A 9 44.50 -43.93 -12.97
C THR A 9 43.10 -43.57 -12.45
N LYS A 10 42.08 -44.06 -13.17
CA LYS A 10 40.64 -44.02 -12.82
C LYS A 10 40.22 -45.30 -12.04
N GLU A 11 38.91 -45.43 -11.83
CA GLU A 11 38.14 -46.67 -11.50
C GLU A 11 37.96 -46.97 -10.00
N LYS A 12 36.86 -47.60 -9.54
CA LYS A 12 35.43 -47.67 -9.96
C LYS A 12 34.67 -48.37 -8.81
N GLU A 13 33.33 -48.37 -8.81
CA GLU A 13 32.40 -49.39 -8.24
C GLU A 13 32.89 -50.28 -7.07
N SER A 14 32.23 -50.33 -5.91
CA SER A 14 31.28 -51.41 -5.53
C SER A 14 31.38 -51.62 -4.00
N TRP A 15 30.39 -52.00 -3.17
CA TRP A 15 28.91 -52.10 -3.25
C TRP A 15 28.35 -51.98 -1.80
N GLY A 16 27.03 -51.96 -1.62
CA GLY A 16 26.40 -51.85 -0.28
C GLY A 16 24.89 -52.08 -0.29
N THR A 17 24.49 -53.25 -0.79
CA THR A 17 23.11 -53.59 -1.15
C THR A 17 22.16 -53.80 0.04
N TYR A 18 20.94 -53.28 -0.04
CA TYR A 18 19.75 -53.99 0.43
C TYR A 18 18.58 -53.80 -0.55
N GLN A 19 18.32 -54.84 -1.35
CA GLN A 19 17.07 -55.06 -2.07
C GLN A 19 16.39 -56.28 -1.45
N TYR A 20 15.06 -56.23 -1.33
CA TYR A 20 14.10 -57.25 -1.78
C TYR A 20 12.72 -56.82 -1.25
N MET A 21 11.58 -56.98 -1.91
CA MET A 21 11.15 -57.08 -3.31
C MET A 21 9.64 -57.36 -3.23
N GLY A 22 8.84 -56.82 -4.13
CA GLY A 22 7.38 -57.01 -4.11
C GLY A 22 6.73 -56.56 -5.40
N ARG A 23 7.17 -57.11 -6.54
CA ARG A 23 6.53 -56.84 -7.83
C ARG A 23 5.15 -57.49 -7.89
N SER A 24 4.19 -56.77 -8.45
CA SER A 24 3.11 -57.36 -9.25
C SER A 24 2.84 -56.44 -10.44
N ASN A 25 2.95 -57.00 -11.65
CA ASN A 25 2.70 -56.25 -12.89
C ASN A 25 1.19 -56.04 -13.07
N SER A 26 0.80 -54.84 -13.46
CA SER A 26 -0.39 -54.61 -14.28
C SER A 26 -0.12 -53.52 -15.31
N PHE A 27 -0.81 -53.62 -16.46
CA PHE A 27 -0.59 -52.80 -17.64
C PHE A 27 -0.81 -51.29 -17.38
N MET A 28 0.04 -50.46 -17.99
CA MET A 28 -0.23 -49.03 -18.18
C MET A 28 -1.00 -48.82 -19.49
N PRO A 29 -2.27 -48.36 -19.46
CA PRO A 29 -2.84 -47.64 -20.59
C PRO A 29 -2.30 -46.20 -20.56
N THR A 30 -1.71 -45.75 -21.67
CA THR A 30 -1.35 -44.33 -21.86
C THR A 30 -2.61 -43.46 -21.85
N GLY A 31 -2.84 -42.77 -20.74
CA GLY A 31 -4.00 -41.91 -20.51
C GLY A 31 -3.59 -40.44 -20.34
N SER A 32 -4.24 -39.58 -21.12
CA SER A 32 -4.34 -38.11 -21.02
C SER A 32 -3.64 -37.42 -19.83
N VAL A 33 -2.84 -36.39 -20.13
CA VAL A 33 -2.52 -35.31 -19.18
C VAL A 33 -3.84 -34.74 -18.66
N GLY A 34 -4.13 -34.93 -17.38
CA GLY A 34 -5.32 -34.36 -16.74
C GLY A 34 -5.18 -32.85 -16.61
N THR A 35 -6.18 -32.11 -17.06
CA THR A 35 -6.37 -30.73 -16.63
C THR A 35 -6.89 -30.74 -15.19
N ASP A 36 -6.14 -30.18 -14.24
CA ASP A 36 -6.58 -29.98 -12.85
C ASP A 36 -7.75 -28.97 -12.80
N GLN A 37 -8.95 -29.43 -13.15
CA GLN A 37 -10.20 -28.69 -13.02
C GLN A 37 -10.99 -29.23 -11.83
N VAL A 38 -11.12 -28.39 -10.80
CA VAL A 38 -12.02 -28.58 -9.65
C VAL A 38 -13.46 -28.78 -10.13
N SER A 39 -14.14 -29.82 -9.64
CA SER A 39 -15.52 -30.14 -10.03
C SER A 39 -16.55 -29.11 -9.53
N LEU A 40 -17.77 -29.14 -10.08
CA LEU A 40 -18.85 -28.25 -9.64
C LEU A 40 -19.33 -28.58 -8.24
N GLU A 41 -19.32 -29.85 -7.88
CA GLU A 41 -19.66 -30.36 -6.57
C GLU A 41 -18.64 -29.88 -5.53
N GLU A 42 -17.33 -29.94 -5.81
CA GLU A 42 -16.28 -29.33 -4.97
C GLU A 42 -16.52 -27.81 -4.75
N ILE A 43 -16.87 -27.07 -5.80
CA ILE A 43 -17.15 -25.61 -5.71
C ILE A 43 -18.36 -25.35 -4.79
N ARG A 44 -19.45 -26.13 -4.93
CA ARG A 44 -20.64 -25.97 -4.08
C ARG A 44 -20.36 -26.36 -2.63
N SER A 45 -19.64 -27.45 -2.39
CA SER A 45 -19.19 -27.86 -1.04
C SER A 45 -18.40 -26.72 -0.39
N ALA A 46 -17.38 -26.20 -1.06
CA ALA A 46 -16.53 -25.12 -0.56
C ALA A 46 -17.33 -23.86 -0.18
N ALA A 47 -18.18 -23.36 -1.09
CA ALA A 47 -19.00 -22.16 -0.83
C ALA A 47 -19.98 -22.32 0.33
N SER A 48 -20.47 -23.54 0.59
CA SER A 48 -21.42 -23.78 1.70
C SER A 48 -20.78 -23.68 3.09
N VAL A 49 -19.51 -24.06 3.24
CA VAL A 49 -18.80 -24.13 4.53
C VAL A 49 -18.51 -22.76 5.13
N PHE A 50 -18.26 -21.75 4.28
CA PHE A 50 -17.80 -20.41 4.71
C PHE A 50 -18.88 -19.31 4.58
N SER A 51 -20.15 -19.70 4.48
CA SER A 51 -21.30 -18.76 4.37
C SER A 51 -21.62 -18.01 5.68
N GLY A 52 -20.99 -18.39 6.81
CA GLY A 52 -21.10 -17.67 8.07
C GLY A 52 -20.13 -16.49 8.15
N TYR A 53 -20.65 -15.30 8.47
CA TYR A 53 -19.81 -14.16 8.85
C TYR A 53 -18.90 -14.55 10.03
N PRO A 54 -17.57 -14.34 9.96
CA PRO A 54 -16.70 -14.59 11.10
C PRO A 54 -17.06 -13.63 12.24
N PRO A 55 -17.14 -14.10 13.50
CA PRO A 55 -17.44 -13.23 14.64
C PRO A 55 -16.34 -12.18 14.80
N SER A 56 -16.74 -10.93 15.02
CA SER A 56 -15.81 -9.82 15.18
C SER A 56 -14.90 -10.02 16.39
N ILE A 57 -13.60 -10.19 16.12
CA ILE A 57 -12.51 -10.22 17.12
C ILE A 57 -12.41 -8.95 17.97
N HIS A 58 -13.21 -7.91 17.69
CA HIS A 58 -13.28 -6.67 18.47
C HIS A 58 -14.60 -6.46 19.22
N ALA A 59 -15.52 -7.43 19.22
CA ALA A 59 -16.72 -7.36 20.08
C ALA A 59 -16.37 -7.17 21.58
N ALA A 60 -15.21 -7.68 22.02
CA ALA A 60 -14.70 -7.54 23.38
C ALA A 60 -14.01 -6.19 23.68
N LEU A 61 -13.81 -5.31 22.69
CA LEU A 61 -13.19 -3.98 22.89
C LEU A 61 -14.20 -2.83 22.92
N ILE A 62 -15.48 -3.11 22.69
CA ILE A 62 -16.58 -2.15 22.86
C ILE A 62 -17.29 -2.46 24.18
N THR A 63 -16.67 -2.07 25.29
CA THR A 63 -17.37 -1.92 26.58
C THR A 63 -18.18 -0.63 26.57
N THR A 64 -19.35 -0.66 25.90
CA THR A 64 -20.43 0.28 26.22
C THR A 64 -20.88 0.04 27.66
N PRO A 65 -21.18 1.09 28.45
CA PRO A 65 -21.77 0.90 29.78
C PRO A 65 -23.09 0.14 29.68
N GLU A 66 -23.37 -0.75 30.64
CA GLU A 66 -24.68 -1.39 30.75
C GLU A 66 -25.78 -0.31 30.96
N PRO A 67 -26.87 -0.33 30.19
CA PRO A 67 -28.04 0.48 30.51
C PRO A 67 -28.80 -0.12 31.71
N ASP A 68 -29.30 0.78 32.56
CA ASP A 68 -30.07 0.50 33.79
C ASP A 68 -31.26 -0.45 33.51
N PRO A 69 -31.62 -1.43 34.38
CA PRO A 69 -32.53 -2.54 34.02
C PRO A 69 -34.03 -2.20 33.84
N ASN A 70 -34.40 -0.96 33.51
CA ASN A 70 -35.77 -0.47 33.68
C ASN A 70 -36.35 0.38 32.53
N GLU A 71 -36.17 -0.05 31.28
CA GLU A 71 -37.08 0.33 30.20
C GLU A 71 -37.70 -0.91 29.53
N GLN A 72 -39.02 -0.97 29.53
CA GLN A 72 -39.81 -2.16 29.16
C GLN A 72 -39.99 -2.23 27.63
N ALA A 73 -39.22 -3.10 26.97
CA ALA A 73 -39.45 -3.43 25.57
C ALA A 73 -40.73 -4.28 25.41
N VAL A 74 -41.71 -3.73 24.69
CA VAL A 74 -43.04 -4.35 24.49
C VAL A 74 -42.93 -5.64 23.68
N ILE A 75 -43.46 -6.74 24.25
CA ILE A 75 -43.67 -8.00 23.53
C ILE A 75 -44.91 -7.86 22.65
N TYR A 76 -44.78 -8.12 21.35
CA TYR A 76 -45.93 -8.36 20.47
C TYR A 76 -45.77 -9.72 19.77
N GLN A 77 -46.67 -10.65 20.05
CA GLN A 77 -46.77 -11.96 19.41
C GLN A 77 -47.97 -12.03 18.46
N GLY A 78 -47.83 -12.81 17.39
CA GLY A 78 -48.91 -13.19 16.47
C GLY A 78 -48.85 -12.47 15.11
N GLN A 79 -49.32 -13.06 14.01
CA GLN A 79 -49.79 -14.43 13.77
C GLN A 79 -49.77 -14.71 12.24
N TYR A 80 -49.94 -15.96 11.84
CA TYR A 80 -49.98 -16.40 10.43
C TYR A 80 -50.91 -15.57 9.51
N GLY A 81 -50.42 -15.26 8.32
CA GLY A 81 -51.21 -14.77 7.18
C GLY A 81 -50.47 -15.05 5.88
N GLY A 82 -50.87 -16.09 5.15
CA GLY A 82 -50.22 -16.50 3.90
C GLY A 82 -50.74 -15.72 2.69
N VAL A 83 -49.83 -15.21 1.87
CA VAL A 83 -50.11 -14.85 0.47
C VAL A 83 -49.01 -15.43 -0.40
N THR A 84 -49.41 -16.16 -1.44
CA THR A 84 -48.54 -16.90 -2.36
C THR A 84 -47.78 -16.00 -3.32
N SER A 85 -46.45 -16.08 -3.35
CA SER A 85 -45.64 -15.80 -4.55
C SER A 85 -44.34 -16.61 -4.55
N ALA A 86 -44.28 -17.55 -5.50
CA ALA A 86 -43.12 -18.17 -6.14
C ALA A 86 -41.75 -18.27 -5.41
N ASN A 87 -41.34 -19.53 -5.20
CA ASN A 87 -39.97 -20.05 -5.17
C ASN A 87 -38.84 -19.05 -5.54
N THR A 88 -37.94 -18.76 -4.60
CA THR A 88 -36.59 -18.24 -4.93
C THR A 88 -35.52 -18.74 -3.94
N TYR A 89 -35.68 -19.97 -3.44
CA TYR A 89 -34.66 -20.69 -2.68
C TYR A 89 -34.35 -22.02 -3.38
N GLY A 90 -33.47 -21.97 -4.38
CA GLY A 90 -33.06 -23.16 -5.12
C GLY A 90 -32.58 -22.92 -6.55
N GLU A 91 -31.73 -21.91 -6.81
CA GLU A 91 -31.14 -21.74 -8.16
C GLU A 91 -29.78 -21.00 -8.14
N THR A 92 -28.78 -21.60 -7.49
CA THR A 92 -27.34 -21.30 -7.71
C THR A 92 -26.61 -22.47 -8.37
N GLY A 93 -27.36 -23.30 -9.10
CA GLY A 93 -26.83 -24.07 -10.23
C GLY A 93 -26.58 -23.13 -11.41
N ARG A 94 -25.54 -23.42 -12.21
CA ARG A 94 -25.18 -22.65 -13.42
C ARG A 94 -26.41 -22.34 -14.29
N GLN A 95 -26.64 -21.06 -14.59
CA GLN A 95 -27.13 -20.73 -15.92
C GLN A 95 -25.99 -21.03 -16.90
N LEU A 96 -26.13 -22.11 -17.66
CA LEU A 96 -25.36 -22.29 -18.89
C LEU A 96 -25.75 -21.13 -19.81
N LEU A 97 -24.80 -20.25 -20.12
CA LEU A 97 -25.04 -19.13 -21.04
C LEU A 97 -25.49 -19.72 -22.37
N ASP A 98 -26.67 -19.33 -22.85
CA ASP A 98 -27.19 -19.83 -24.11
C ASP A 98 -26.60 -19.09 -25.32
N GLU A 99 -26.90 -19.56 -26.53
CA GLU A 99 -26.36 -18.99 -27.76
C GLU A 99 -26.86 -17.54 -28.03
N VAL A 100 -27.96 -17.13 -27.38
CA VAL A 100 -28.53 -15.78 -27.49
C VAL A 100 -27.79 -14.85 -26.53
N GLU A 101 -27.71 -15.18 -25.25
CA GLU A 101 -26.98 -14.40 -24.23
C GLU A 101 -25.52 -14.18 -24.62
N ILE A 102 -24.83 -15.23 -25.10
CA ILE A 102 -23.43 -15.13 -25.56
C ILE A 102 -23.29 -14.12 -26.71
N ARG A 103 -24.25 -14.10 -27.65
CA ARG A 103 -24.23 -13.15 -28.76
C ARG A 103 -24.58 -11.74 -28.31
N GLU A 104 -25.56 -11.56 -27.43
CA GLU A 104 -25.96 -10.25 -26.92
C GLU A 104 -24.80 -9.56 -26.19
N LEU A 105 -24.13 -10.28 -25.28
CA LEU A 105 -22.94 -9.80 -24.57
C LEU A 105 -21.82 -9.37 -25.54
N LEU A 106 -21.55 -10.17 -26.58
CA LEU A 106 -20.55 -9.81 -27.59
C LEU A 106 -20.99 -8.63 -28.47
N ILE A 107 -22.28 -8.55 -28.84
CA ILE A 107 -22.82 -7.46 -29.65
C ILE A 107 -22.73 -6.13 -28.88
N ASP A 108 -23.06 -6.13 -27.60
CA ASP A 108 -22.94 -4.96 -26.73
C ASP A 108 -21.48 -4.49 -26.60
N TYR A 109 -20.57 -5.42 -26.27
CA TYR A 109 -19.15 -5.13 -26.16
C TYR A 109 -18.54 -4.58 -27.47
N VAL A 110 -18.91 -5.17 -28.60
CA VAL A 110 -18.48 -4.73 -29.94
C VAL A 110 -19.09 -3.37 -30.28
N GLY A 111 -20.34 -3.11 -29.89
CA GLY A 111 -21.04 -1.83 -30.11
C GLY A 111 -20.35 -0.64 -29.43
N HIS A 112 -19.71 -0.87 -28.27
CA HIS A 112 -18.94 0.14 -27.56
C HIS A 112 -17.54 0.40 -28.14
N ARG A 113 -17.08 -0.36 -29.14
CA ARG A 113 -15.75 -0.20 -29.77
C ARG A 113 -15.85 0.40 -31.17
N CYS A 114 -15.30 1.59 -31.35
CA CYS A 114 -15.33 2.27 -32.64
C CYS A 114 -14.68 1.44 -33.75
N CYS A 115 -15.25 1.52 -34.95
CA CYS A 115 -14.76 0.86 -36.15
C CYS A 115 -14.75 -0.68 -36.09
N TRP A 116 -15.46 -1.30 -35.13
CA TRP A 116 -15.73 -2.75 -35.13
C TRP A 116 -17.13 -3.03 -35.68
N GLY A 117 -17.25 -3.94 -36.63
CA GLY A 117 -18.52 -4.29 -37.28
C GLY A 117 -19.26 -5.40 -36.52
N SER A 118 -20.56 -5.27 -36.27
CA SER A 118 -21.35 -6.28 -35.53
C SER A 118 -21.60 -7.59 -36.28
N ARG A 119 -21.21 -7.71 -37.56
CA ARG A 119 -21.47 -8.89 -38.40
C ARG A 119 -20.89 -10.20 -37.83
N PRO A 120 -19.63 -10.29 -37.35
CA PRO A 120 -19.12 -11.53 -36.76
C PRO A 120 -19.91 -11.97 -35.53
N ALA A 121 -20.20 -11.04 -34.61
CA ALA A 121 -20.97 -11.33 -33.41
C ALA A 121 -22.38 -11.86 -33.72
N ARG A 122 -23.02 -11.33 -34.77
CA ARG A 122 -24.37 -11.73 -35.18
C ARG A 122 -24.43 -13.01 -36.03
N THR A 123 -23.44 -13.27 -36.89
CA THR A 123 -23.58 -14.30 -37.94
C THR A 123 -22.50 -15.37 -37.98
N TRP A 124 -21.49 -15.33 -37.11
CA TRP A 124 -20.51 -16.43 -37.06
C TRP A 124 -21.08 -17.58 -36.22
N GLN A 125 -20.65 -18.80 -36.55
CA GLN A 125 -21.07 -20.00 -35.82
C GLN A 125 -20.26 -20.09 -34.53
N ILE A 126 -20.93 -20.29 -33.39
CA ILE A 126 -20.25 -20.68 -32.16
C ILE A 126 -19.77 -22.13 -32.36
N ARG A 127 -18.46 -22.35 -32.29
CA ARG A 127 -17.81 -23.65 -32.51
C ARG A 127 -17.46 -24.37 -31.22
N ALA A 128 -17.14 -23.62 -30.18
CA ALA A 128 -16.86 -24.14 -28.85
C ALA A 128 -17.28 -23.11 -27.80
N VAL A 129 -17.78 -23.63 -26.67
CA VAL A 129 -18.04 -22.89 -25.43
C VAL A 129 -17.38 -23.73 -24.34
N GLU A 130 -16.36 -23.19 -23.70
CA GLU A 130 -15.46 -23.93 -22.80
C GLU A 130 -15.40 -23.25 -21.44
N ASP A 131 -15.68 -24.00 -20.38
CA ASP A 131 -15.53 -23.51 -19.01
C ASP A 131 -14.06 -23.52 -18.61
N CYS A 132 -13.54 -22.33 -18.33
CA CYS A 132 -12.13 -22.05 -18.08
C CYS A 132 -11.94 -21.39 -16.71
N ASN A 133 -12.71 -21.80 -15.70
CA ASN A 133 -12.74 -21.23 -14.34
C ASN A 133 -11.35 -20.84 -13.82
N VAL A 134 -11.30 -19.69 -13.15
CA VAL A 134 -10.07 -19.10 -12.63
C VAL A 134 -10.20 -18.90 -11.12
N TYR A 135 -9.18 -19.27 -10.36
CA TYR A 135 -9.16 -19.12 -8.91
C TYR A 135 -8.33 -17.89 -8.55
N VAL A 136 -8.90 -16.99 -7.75
CA VAL A 136 -8.25 -15.77 -7.28
C VAL A 136 -8.17 -15.84 -5.76
N GLY A 137 -6.92 -15.86 -5.28
CA GLY A 137 -6.57 -15.84 -3.88
C GLY A 137 -6.08 -14.46 -3.46
N THR A 138 -6.40 -14.04 -2.24
CA THR A 138 -5.90 -12.79 -1.64
C THR A 138 -5.65 -13.01 -0.16
N LEU A 139 -4.44 -12.66 0.29
CA LEU A 139 -4.11 -12.49 1.70
C LEU A 139 -3.88 -11.00 1.95
N ASP A 140 -4.82 -10.38 2.66
CA ASP A 140 -4.69 -9.02 3.16
C ASP A 140 -4.11 -9.07 4.58
N THR A 141 -2.88 -8.59 4.78
CA THR A 141 -2.25 -8.40 6.10
C THR A 141 -2.41 -6.94 6.50
N PHE A 142 -3.30 -6.66 7.47
CA PHE A 142 -3.51 -5.32 8.00
C PHE A 142 -2.53 -5.06 9.16
N ILE A 143 -1.72 -4.01 9.00
CA ILE A 143 -0.64 -3.67 9.91
C ILE A 143 -0.76 -2.24 10.45
N GLU A 144 -0.23 -2.06 11.65
CA GLU A 144 0.03 -0.74 12.25
C GLU A 144 1.54 -0.56 12.39
N GLU A 145 2.06 0.55 11.91
CA GLU A 145 3.46 0.95 11.98
C GLU A 145 3.56 2.23 12.80
N ARG A 146 4.50 2.29 13.76
CA ARG A 146 4.75 3.48 14.57
C ARG A 146 6.21 3.90 14.47
N GLU A 147 6.44 5.18 14.22
CA GLU A 147 7.76 5.83 14.29
C GLU A 147 7.69 7.07 15.18
N SER A 148 8.83 7.46 15.78
CA SER A 148 8.94 8.68 16.58
C SER A 148 9.99 9.62 15.96
N THR A 149 9.61 10.87 15.72
CA THR A 149 10.52 11.94 15.26
C THR A 149 10.61 13.03 16.32
N THR A 150 11.82 13.51 16.59
CA THR A 150 12.02 14.70 17.45
C THR A 150 11.90 15.96 16.61
N GLU A 151 10.95 16.82 16.96
CA GLU A 151 10.79 18.16 16.40
C GLU A 151 11.44 19.20 17.34
N THR A 152 12.04 20.24 16.75
CA THR A 152 12.81 21.27 17.48
C THR A 152 12.40 22.67 17.00
N GLU A 153 11.98 23.54 17.92
CA GLU A 153 11.58 24.93 17.63
C GLU A 153 12.21 25.92 18.62
N PRO A 154 12.42 27.21 18.28
CA PRO A 154 12.91 28.21 19.23
C PRO A 154 11.96 28.35 20.43
N TYR A 155 12.48 28.30 21.66
CA TYR A 155 11.62 28.37 22.84
C TYR A 155 11.10 29.79 23.08
N LEU A 156 9.78 29.97 22.95
CA LEU A 156 9.12 31.28 23.09
C LEU A 156 8.75 31.64 24.55
N GLY A 157 9.03 30.75 25.51
CA GLY A 157 8.54 30.86 26.88
C GLY A 157 7.16 30.21 27.05
N GLY A 158 6.85 29.77 28.28
CA GLY A 158 5.56 29.16 28.61
C GLY A 158 5.68 28.09 29.70
N LYS A 159 4.63 27.28 29.84
CA LYS A 159 4.69 26.01 30.59
C LYS A 159 4.81 24.88 29.58
N ILE A 160 5.86 24.07 29.70
CA ILE A 160 6.03 22.87 28.87
C ILE A 160 5.33 21.65 29.50
N ASP A 161 5.15 20.61 28.69
CA ASP A 161 4.76 19.28 29.09
C ASP A 161 5.92 18.30 29.00
N GLY A 162 6.83 18.42 29.96
CA GLY A 162 8.00 17.55 30.11
C GLY A 162 7.88 16.50 31.21
N LYS A 163 8.92 15.67 31.31
CA LYS A 163 8.98 14.48 32.19
C LYS A 163 8.79 14.75 33.68
N ASP A 164 8.95 15.99 34.12
CA ASP A 164 8.81 16.39 35.53
C ASP A 164 7.39 16.19 36.08
N LYS A 165 6.38 16.06 35.20
CA LYS A 165 4.99 15.78 35.60
C LYS A 165 4.65 14.29 35.62
N SER A 166 5.22 13.52 34.70
CA SER A 166 5.01 12.09 34.53
C SER A 166 6.00 11.53 33.50
N PRO A 167 6.32 10.22 33.53
CA PRO A 167 7.19 9.60 32.53
C PRO A 167 6.69 9.83 31.09
N GLU A 168 7.63 10.04 30.17
CA GLU A 168 7.36 10.03 28.73
C GLU A 168 6.88 8.63 28.32
N LEU A 169 5.71 8.55 27.69
CA LEU A 169 5.11 7.29 27.27
C LEU A 169 5.92 6.63 26.14
N GLY A 170 6.01 5.31 26.18
CA GLY A 170 6.52 4.51 25.07
C GLY A 170 5.63 4.64 23.84
N LEU A 171 6.25 4.58 22.66
CA LEU A 171 5.57 4.77 21.36
C LEU A 171 4.36 3.82 21.16
N TRP A 172 4.44 2.61 21.71
CA TRP A 172 3.37 1.59 21.67
C TRP A 172 2.40 1.64 22.88
N GLU A 173 2.67 2.47 23.88
CA GLU A 173 1.81 2.69 25.05
C GLU A 173 0.78 3.81 24.81
N MET A 174 0.95 4.59 23.75
CA MET A 174 0.01 5.63 23.36
C MET A 174 -1.33 5.03 22.96
N ASP A 175 -2.40 5.49 23.62
CA ASP A 175 -3.78 5.19 23.27
C ASP A 175 -4.18 5.95 21.99
N LEU A 176 -4.50 5.19 20.95
CA LEU A 176 -4.91 5.68 19.64
C LEU A 176 -6.25 5.09 19.21
N ARG A 177 -7.07 4.61 20.15
CA ARG A 177 -8.37 3.97 19.85
C ARG A 177 -9.33 4.88 19.08
N SER A 178 -9.28 6.19 19.32
CA SER A 178 -10.05 7.19 18.56
C SER A 178 -9.57 7.36 17.11
N GLU A 179 -8.31 7.05 16.84
CA GLU A 179 -7.68 7.16 15.52
C GLU A 179 -7.66 5.84 14.74
N PHE A 180 -8.02 4.72 15.38
CA PHE A 180 -8.02 3.41 14.75
C PHE A 180 -9.04 3.38 13.59
N PRO A 181 -8.61 3.13 12.34
CA PRO A 181 -9.51 3.09 11.20
C PRO A 181 -10.26 1.75 11.11
N LEU A 182 -11.21 1.65 10.18
CA LEU A 182 -11.78 0.36 9.81
C LEU A 182 -10.67 -0.61 9.35
N LEU A 183 -10.84 -1.90 9.66
CA LEU A 183 -9.88 -2.92 9.23
C LEU A 183 -9.78 -2.98 7.71
N PHE A 184 -8.57 -3.24 7.23
CA PHE A 184 -8.23 -3.37 5.81
C PHE A 184 -8.40 -2.08 4.97
N VAL A 185 -8.27 -0.89 5.58
CA VAL A 185 -8.06 0.34 4.80
C VAL A 185 -6.73 0.30 4.04
N PRO A 186 -6.65 0.79 2.79
CA PRO A 186 -5.41 0.81 2.04
C PRO A 186 -4.29 1.57 2.76
N HIS A 187 -4.61 2.75 3.31
CA HIS A 187 -3.70 3.59 4.07
C HIS A 187 -4.46 4.60 4.95
N LYS A 188 -4.04 4.78 6.21
CA LYS A 188 -4.28 5.96 7.05
C LYS A 188 -2.98 6.33 7.75
N GLU A 189 -2.62 7.61 7.76
CA GLU A 189 -1.53 8.15 8.60
C GLU A 189 -2.11 9.13 9.63
N THR A 190 -1.52 9.20 10.82
CA THR A 190 -1.83 10.21 11.84
C THR A 190 -0.57 10.60 12.58
N ARG A 191 -0.42 11.89 12.89
CA ARG A 191 0.69 12.44 13.68
C ARG A 191 0.15 13.00 14.98
N THR A 192 0.73 12.59 16.10
CA THR A 192 0.34 13.07 17.42
C THR A 192 1.55 13.28 18.33
N LYS A 193 1.49 14.26 19.22
CA LYS A 193 2.57 14.57 20.16
C LYS A 193 2.63 13.48 21.23
N ILE A 194 3.82 12.96 21.52
CA ILE A 194 4.02 12.03 22.64
C ILE A 194 3.86 12.82 23.95
N PRO A 195 2.94 12.43 24.86
CA PRO A 195 2.75 13.11 26.14
C PRO A 195 4.03 13.15 26.97
N HIS A 196 4.23 14.25 27.70
CA HIS A 196 5.38 14.47 28.59
C HIS A 196 6.77 14.40 27.92
N SER A 197 6.83 14.47 26.58
CA SER A 197 8.08 14.40 25.81
C SER A 197 8.82 15.73 25.66
N GLU A 198 8.21 16.86 26.04
CA GLU A 198 8.78 18.19 25.80
C GLU A 198 9.98 18.47 26.71
N LYS A 199 11.05 19.03 26.14
CA LYS A 199 12.28 19.39 26.86
C LYS A 199 12.77 20.75 26.37
N ILE A 200 13.37 21.52 27.27
CA ILE A 200 14.06 22.75 26.90
C ILE A 200 15.56 22.45 26.81
N GLU A 201 16.11 22.57 25.62
CA GLU A 201 17.52 22.36 25.34
C GLU A 201 18.22 23.70 25.10
N LYS A 202 19.46 23.83 25.55
CA LYS A 202 20.28 25.01 25.24
C LYS A 202 20.60 25.00 23.75
N CYS A 203 20.45 26.14 23.08
CA CYS A 203 20.87 26.29 21.70
C CYS A 203 22.37 26.00 21.59
N SER A 204 22.72 24.96 20.84
CA SER A 204 24.10 24.55 20.57
C SER A 204 24.88 25.65 19.84
N GLY A 205 24.24 26.35 18.90
CA GLY A 205 24.86 27.42 18.12
C GLY A 205 25.37 28.59 18.95
N CYS A 206 24.73 28.93 20.07
CA CYS A 206 25.14 30.03 20.96
C CYS A 206 25.41 29.60 22.42
N GLU A 207 25.49 28.31 22.70
CA GLU A 207 25.68 27.72 24.04
C GLU A 207 24.72 28.28 25.13
N GLY A 208 23.46 28.50 24.78
CA GLY A 208 22.49 29.08 25.72
C GLY A 208 22.42 30.61 25.76
N ARG A 209 23.36 31.34 25.14
CA ARG A 209 23.50 32.81 25.30
C ARG A 209 22.48 33.66 24.55
N GLY A 210 21.79 33.13 23.54
CA GLY A 210 20.90 33.88 22.64
C GLY A 210 21.64 34.79 21.65
N GLU A 211 22.84 35.26 21.97
CA GLU A 211 23.67 36.09 21.10
C GLU A 211 25.02 35.45 20.75
N LEU A 212 25.58 35.87 19.62
CA LEU A 212 26.86 35.41 19.07
C LEU A 212 27.83 36.60 18.96
N PRO A 213 29.13 36.44 19.30
CA PRO A 213 30.14 37.46 19.03
C PRO A 213 30.15 37.89 17.57
N CYS A 214 30.11 39.20 17.32
CA CYS A 214 30.21 39.73 15.97
C CYS A 214 31.57 39.34 15.36
N ARG A 215 31.54 38.52 14.31
CA ARG A 215 32.74 38.02 13.63
C ARG A 215 33.66 39.14 13.12
N THR A 216 33.09 40.30 12.77
CA THR A 216 33.83 41.49 12.30
C THR A 216 34.54 42.22 13.45
N CYS A 217 33.91 42.35 14.62
CA CYS A 217 34.48 43.10 15.76
C CYS A 217 35.44 42.26 16.61
N ASN A 218 35.25 40.94 16.62
CA ASN A 218 35.92 40.00 17.53
C ASN A 218 36.75 38.95 16.77
N ALA A 219 37.18 39.25 15.54
CA ALA A 219 38.04 38.37 14.76
C ALA A 219 39.33 38.05 15.52
N GLY A 220 39.67 36.76 15.65
CA GLY A 220 40.85 36.29 16.37
C GLY A 220 40.81 36.43 17.90
N GLN A 221 39.67 36.79 18.49
CA GLN A 221 39.53 36.92 19.94
C GLN A 221 39.16 35.58 20.60
N ALA A 222 39.64 35.35 21.83
CA ALA A 222 39.30 34.17 22.61
C ALA A 222 37.80 34.11 22.93
N PRO A 223 37.17 32.91 22.96
CA PRO A 223 35.78 32.75 23.38
C PRO A 223 35.50 33.34 24.77
N GLY A 224 34.30 33.88 24.96
CA GLY A 224 33.84 34.43 26.25
C GLY A 224 34.02 35.94 26.42
N HIS A 225 34.84 36.61 25.60
CA HIS A 225 34.99 38.07 25.62
C HIS A 225 34.62 38.70 24.27
N TYR A 226 33.88 39.80 24.31
CA TYR A 226 33.53 40.58 23.12
C TYR A 226 33.78 42.08 23.34
N LYS A 227 34.01 42.79 22.24
CA LYS A 227 34.25 44.24 22.23
C LYS A 227 32.96 44.97 21.87
N GLU A 228 32.38 45.64 22.85
CA GLU A 228 31.33 46.63 22.62
C GLU A 228 31.88 47.91 21.98
N ASN A 229 30.97 48.74 21.47
CA ASN A 229 31.21 50.08 20.94
C ASN A 229 32.33 50.17 19.89
N GLN A 230 32.60 49.08 19.17
CA GLN A 230 33.57 49.07 18.08
C GLN A 230 33.05 49.89 16.91
N MET A 231 33.75 50.97 16.62
CA MET A 231 33.43 51.95 15.58
C MET A 231 34.59 51.98 14.59
N THR A 232 34.29 51.94 13.29
CA THR A 232 35.29 52.10 12.22
C THR A 232 35.44 53.56 11.84
N GLU A 233 36.59 53.95 11.29
CA GLU A 233 36.75 55.30 10.76
C GLU A 233 35.82 55.53 9.57
N CYS A 234 35.21 56.71 9.49
CA CYS A 234 34.33 57.03 8.38
C CYS A 234 35.17 57.22 7.11
N ASN A 235 35.05 56.29 6.17
CA ASN A 235 35.81 56.28 4.92
C ASN A 235 35.56 57.47 3.96
N VAL A 236 34.65 58.39 4.30
CA VAL A 236 34.38 59.62 3.53
C VAL A 236 35.14 60.83 4.10
N CYS A 237 35.41 60.87 5.41
CA CYS A 237 36.12 61.97 6.06
C CYS A 237 37.40 61.53 6.79
N TYR A 238 37.80 60.26 6.68
CA TYR A 238 39.01 59.68 7.28
C TYR A 238 39.22 60.09 8.74
N GLY A 239 38.21 59.84 9.57
CA GLY A 239 38.22 60.20 10.99
C GLY A 239 37.88 61.65 11.34
N ARG A 240 37.96 62.61 10.40
CA ARG A 240 37.83 64.06 10.71
C ARG A 240 36.44 64.55 11.11
N GLY A 241 35.38 63.85 10.67
CA GLY A 241 33.99 64.34 10.81
C GLY A 241 33.59 65.43 9.80
N LEU A 242 34.56 66.04 9.11
CA LEU A 242 34.37 67.08 8.10
C LEU A 242 34.84 66.59 6.72
N VAL A 243 34.21 67.10 5.66
CA VAL A 243 34.62 66.92 4.25
C VAL A 243 35.09 68.27 3.73
N ALA A 244 36.37 68.33 3.36
CA ALA A 244 37.03 69.50 2.80
C ALA A 244 36.75 69.63 1.30
N HIS A 245 36.41 70.84 0.87
CA HIS A 245 36.15 71.18 -0.54
C HIS A 245 37.34 71.88 -1.18
N ARG A 246 37.35 71.95 -2.52
CA ARG A 246 38.43 72.58 -3.29
C ARG A 246 38.52 74.10 -3.13
N ASP A 247 37.47 74.73 -2.63
CA ASP A 247 37.42 76.17 -2.29
C ASP A 247 37.96 76.48 -0.88
N GLY A 248 38.41 75.46 -0.14
CA GLY A 248 38.90 75.60 1.23
C GLY A 248 37.81 75.59 2.30
N SER A 249 36.54 75.40 1.93
CA SER A 249 35.45 75.24 2.90
C SER A 249 35.36 73.81 3.44
N ASP A 250 35.00 73.67 4.73
CA ASP A 250 34.69 72.39 5.36
C ASP A 250 33.17 72.25 5.54
N THR A 251 32.64 71.05 5.26
CA THR A 251 31.24 70.71 5.53
C THR A 251 31.13 69.49 6.44
N ILE A 252 30.09 69.45 7.29
CA ILE A 252 29.84 68.30 8.17
C ILE A 252 29.63 67.04 7.32
N CYS A 253 30.42 65.99 7.59
CA CYS A 253 30.33 64.72 6.88
C CYS A 253 28.98 64.05 7.18
N LYS A 254 28.04 64.16 6.23
CA LYS A 254 26.68 63.59 6.31
C LYS A 254 26.65 62.08 6.53
N LYS A 255 27.73 61.35 6.18
CA LYS A 255 27.80 59.89 6.38
C LYS A 255 27.99 59.50 7.85
N CYS A 256 28.68 60.32 8.64
CA CYS A 256 28.91 60.09 10.08
C CYS A 256 28.28 61.15 10.99
N ASN A 257 27.52 62.10 10.43
CA ASN A 257 26.96 63.26 11.13
C ASN A 257 27.98 63.97 12.03
N GLY A 258 29.16 64.28 11.48
CA GLY A 258 30.23 64.98 12.19
C GLY A 258 31.08 64.12 13.14
N LYS A 259 30.69 62.87 13.43
CA LYS A 259 31.36 62.04 14.46
C LYS A 259 32.72 61.45 14.05
N GLY A 260 33.10 61.55 12.77
CA GLY A 260 34.33 60.97 12.22
C GLY A 260 34.38 59.43 12.12
N LYS A 261 33.52 58.73 12.86
CA LYS A 261 33.45 57.27 12.94
C LYS A 261 32.05 56.75 12.59
N LEU A 262 31.98 55.50 12.13
CA LEU A 262 30.75 54.79 11.77
C LEU A 262 30.59 53.56 12.69
N PRO A 263 29.35 53.15 12.99
CA PRO A 263 29.12 51.92 13.70
C PRO A 263 29.50 50.70 12.84
N CYS A 264 29.81 49.58 13.50
CA CYS A 264 30.03 48.32 12.80
C CYS A 264 28.77 47.94 12.03
N VAL A 265 28.89 47.81 10.70
CA VAL A 265 27.76 47.49 9.80
C VAL A 265 27.07 46.16 10.14
N THR A 266 27.82 45.21 10.71
CA THR A 266 27.30 43.89 11.08
C THR A 266 26.47 43.95 12.36
N CYS A 267 26.97 44.56 13.44
CA CYS A 267 26.35 44.50 14.78
C CYS A 267 25.78 45.83 15.32
N GLY A 268 25.81 46.91 14.55
CA GLY A 268 25.45 48.24 15.03
C GLY A 268 26.34 48.72 16.19
N SER A 269 27.60 48.29 16.22
CA SER A 269 28.56 48.47 17.31
C SER A 269 28.24 47.80 18.65
N ARG A 270 27.19 46.95 18.74
CA ARG A 270 26.91 46.19 19.97
C ARG A 270 27.95 45.12 20.31
N GLY A 271 28.84 44.77 19.37
CA GLY A 271 29.80 43.67 19.53
C GLY A 271 29.18 42.26 19.46
N LEU A 272 27.85 42.15 19.58
CA LEU A 272 27.05 40.93 19.56
C LEU A 272 25.99 40.95 18.44
N MET A 273 25.64 39.76 17.97
CA MET A 273 24.62 39.46 16.97
C MET A 273 23.53 38.59 17.60
N LYS A 274 22.26 38.80 17.22
CA LYS A 274 21.18 37.86 17.53
C LYS A 274 21.54 36.49 16.95
N CYS A 275 21.49 35.42 17.75
CA CYS A 275 21.65 34.07 17.22
C CYS A 275 20.47 33.76 16.30
N GLU A 276 20.76 33.42 15.04
CA GLU A 276 19.75 33.07 14.05
C GLU A 276 19.09 31.73 14.38
N THR A 277 19.88 30.72 14.79
CA THR A 277 19.40 29.36 15.08
C THR A 277 18.28 29.31 16.12
N CYS A 278 18.40 30.04 17.23
CA CYS A 278 17.38 30.11 18.29
C CYS A 278 16.64 31.44 18.34
N GLU A 279 16.74 32.26 17.30
CA GLU A 279 16.16 33.61 17.24
C GLU A 279 16.36 34.47 18.51
N GLY A 280 17.56 34.47 19.08
CA GLY A 280 17.85 35.26 20.29
C GLY A 280 17.35 34.65 21.61
N ARG A 281 16.66 33.51 21.59
CA ARG A 281 16.07 32.87 22.80
C ARG A 281 17.07 32.08 23.64
N GLY A 282 18.23 31.75 23.08
CA GLY A 282 19.24 30.91 23.70
C GLY A 282 18.84 29.45 23.88
N SER A 283 17.59 29.08 23.62
CA SER A 283 17.03 27.77 23.92
C SER A 283 16.04 27.32 22.86
N HIS A 284 15.87 26.01 22.75
CA HIS A 284 14.89 25.35 21.90
C HIS A 284 13.96 24.51 22.75
N LEU A 285 12.71 24.40 22.29
CA LEU A 285 11.78 23.37 22.73
C LEU A 285 11.98 22.17 21.79
N THR A 286 12.37 21.02 22.35
CA THR A 286 12.33 19.74 21.66
C THR A 286 11.09 18.96 22.11
N ARG A 287 10.43 18.26 21.19
CA ARG A 287 9.25 17.43 21.47
C ARG A 287 9.27 16.19 20.59
N ASN A 288 8.79 15.06 21.09
CA ASN A 288 8.65 13.86 20.27
C ASN A 288 7.24 13.78 19.69
N VAL A 289 7.17 13.50 18.39
CA VAL A 289 5.93 13.30 17.63
C VAL A 289 5.93 11.86 17.12
N ALA A 290 4.87 11.13 17.45
CA ALA A 290 4.61 9.82 16.90
C ALA A 290 3.89 9.97 15.55
N THR A 291 4.43 9.36 14.50
CA THR A 291 3.69 9.12 13.25
C THR A 291 3.23 7.67 13.28
N VAL A 292 1.93 7.46 13.11
CA VAL A 292 1.31 6.13 13.12
C VAL A 292 0.62 5.90 11.78
N ARG A 293 0.90 4.75 11.16
CA ARG A 293 0.39 4.37 9.85
C ARG A 293 -0.33 3.03 9.94
N TRP A 294 -1.59 3.01 9.53
CA TRP A 294 -2.33 1.78 9.28
C TRP A 294 -2.38 1.53 7.78
N LYS A 295 -2.03 0.32 7.34
CA LYS A 295 -2.05 -0.04 5.91
C LYS A 295 -2.31 -1.53 5.71
N THR A 296 -2.86 -1.88 4.55
CA THR A 296 -2.98 -3.27 4.11
C THR A 296 -1.87 -3.61 3.15
N LEU A 297 -1.14 -4.69 3.46
CA LEU A 297 -0.29 -5.38 2.51
C LEU A 297 -1.11 -6.52 1.89
N SER A 298 -1.35 -6.48 0.58
CA SER A 298 -2.12 -7.51 -0.13
C SER A 298 -1.21 -8.39 -0.99
N THR A 299 -1.07 -9.66 -0.64
CA THR A 299 -0.60 -10.69 -1.59
C THR A 299 -1.80 -11.17 -2.40
N ARG A 300 -1.69 -11.22 -3.72
CA ARG A 300 -2.73 -11.78 -4.61
C ARG A 300 -2.12 -12.81 -5.54
N LYS A 301 -2.86 -13.90 -5.77
CA LYS A 301 -2.44 -14.97 -6.67
C LYS A 301 -3.61 -15.39 -7.56
N VAL A 302 -3.31 -15.64 -8.83
CA VAL A 302 -4.26 -16.19 -9.80
C VAL A 302 -3.82 -17.59 -10.18
N SER A 303 -4.78 -18.51 -10.29
CA SER A 303 -4.59 -19.80 -10.93
C SER A 303 -5.64 -19.94 -12.03
N ALA A 304 -5.19 -19.70 -13.26
CA ALA A 304 -6.00 -19.81 -14.46
C ALA A 304 -5.72 -21.15 -15.17
N THR A 305 -6.77 -21.81 -15.63
CA THR A 305 -6.63 -22.97 -16.53
C THR A 305 -6.03 -22.55 -17.88
N SER A 306 -5.46 -23.50 -18.62
CA SER A 306 -4.89 -23.25 -19.96
C SER A 306 -5.88 -22.61 -20.95
N GLY A 307 -7.18 -22.80 -20.73
CA GLY A 307 -8.25 -22.13 -21.48
C GLY A 307 -8.24 -20.60 -21.31
N ALA A 308 -8.03 -20.13 -20.08
CA ALA A 308 -8.07 -18.72 -19.67
C ALA A 308 -6.71 -18.01 -19.68
N ALA A 309 -5.59 -18.73 -19.84
CA ALA A 309 -4.23 -18.21 -19.77
C ALA A 309 -3.84 -17.10 -20.79
N SER A 310 -4.73 -16.72 -21.71
CA SER A 310 -4.52 -15.56 -22.63
C SER A 310 -5.10 -14.24 -22.10
N VAL A 311 -5.78 -14.28 -20.96
CA VAL A 311 -6.35 -13.13 -20.24
C VAL A 311 -5.38 -12.71 -19.12
N PRO A 312 -5.02 -11.42 -19.00
CA PRO A 312 -4.14 -10.93 -17.94
C PRO A 312 -4.74 -11.03 -16.53
N ASP A 313 -3.90 -11.30 -15.54
CA ASP A 313 -4.28 -11.44 -14.12
C ASP A 313 -4.97 -10.19 -13.55
N GLU A 314 -4.66 -8.99 -14.04
CA GLU A 314 -5.32 -7.76 -13.60
C GLU A 314 -6.80 -7.71 -13.99
N VAL A 315 -7.23 -8.47 -15.01
CA VAL A 315 -8.64 -8.65 -15.35
C VAL A 315 -9.31 -9.48 -14.25
N PHE A 316 -8.69 -10.60 -13.85
CA PHE A 316 -9.20 -11.48 -12.80
C PHE A 316 -9.17 -10.84 -11.41
N HIS A 317 -8.19 -9.98 -11.11
CA HIS A 317 -8.12 -9.19 -9.88
C HIS A 317 -9.22 -8.13 -9.73
N ARG A 318 -9.89 -7.75 -10.83
CA ARG A 318 -11.04 -6.82 -10.84
C ARG A 318 -12.39 -7.53 -11.00
N ALA A 319 -12.39 -8.71 -11.63
CA ALA A 319 -13.59 -9.48 -11.88
C ALA A 319 -14.29 -9.90 -10.58
N LYS A 320 -15.63 -9.87 -10.58
CA LYS A 320 -16.43 -10.40 -9.47
C LYS A 320 -16.50 -11.93 -9.56
N GLY A 321 -16.02 -12.63 -8.54
CA GLY A 321 -16.13 -14.08 -8.39
C GLY A 321 -17.13 -14.50 -7.31
N ILE A 322 -17.31 -15.81 -7.17
CA ILE A 322 -18.01 -16.44 -6.04
C ILE A 322 -16.97 -16.73 -4.96
N GLN A 323 -17.22 -16.29 -3.73
CA GLN A 323 -16.29 -16.52 -2.62
C GLN A 323 -16.38 -17.98 -2.15
N LEU A 324 -15.23 -18.65 -2.06
CA LEU A 324 -15.09 -20.02 -1.58
C LEU A 324 -14.62 -20.08 -0.13
N CYS A 325 -13.83 -19.09 0.33
CA CYS A 325 -13.57 -18.89 1.76
C CYS A 325 -13.38 -17.41 2.12
N ASN A 326 -13.67 -17.08 3.37
CA ASN A 326 -13.41 -15.79 3.99
C ASN A 326 -12.93 -16.03 5.43
N ILE A 327 -11.63 -16.18 5.64
CA ILE A 327 -11.06 -16.45 6.96
C ILE A 327 -10.39 -15.19 7.45
N GLN A 328 -10.82 -14.69 8.61
CA GLN A 328 -10.20 -13.56 9.29
C GLN A 328 -9.61 -14.04 10.63
N ALA A 329 -8.34 -13.70 10.90
CA ALA A 329 -7.61 -14.11 12.09
C ALA A 329 -6.55 -13.08 12.46
N TYR A 330 -5.85 -13.22 13.60
CA TYR A 330 -4.64 -12.45 13.87
C TYR A 330 -3.55 -12.75 12.81
N GLN A 331 -3.38 -14.04 12.51
CA GLN A 331 -2.55 -14.55 11.42
C GLN A 331 -3.30 -15.71 10.77
N CYS A 332 -3.46 -15.70 9.45
CA CYS A 332 -4.17 -16.73 8.71
C CYS A 332 -3.29 -17.96 8.45
N THR A 333 -3.85 -19.14 8.68
CA THR A 333 -3.34 -20.42 8.17
C THR A 333 -3.98 -20.75 6.82
N PRO A 334 -3.47 -21.75 6.08
CA PRO A 334 -4.15 -22.24 4.88
C PRO A 334 -5.56 -22.74 5.23
N ALA A 335 -6.55 -22.26 4.49
CA ALA A 335 -7.91 -22.79 4.49
C ALA A 335 -7.90 -24.26 4.04
N PHE A 336 -8.74 -25.09 4.67
CA PHE A 336 -8.93 -26.49 4.35
C PHE A 336 -10.21 -26.72 3.53
N PHE A 337 -10.10 -27.48 2.44
CA PHE A 337 -11.18 -27.88 1.57
C PHE A 337 -11.19 -29.41 1.47
N ALA A 338 -12.18 -30.07 2.07
CA ALA A 338 -12.19 -31.53 2.22
C ALA A 338 -12.07 -32.28 0.88
N ASP A 339 -12.77 -31.79 -0.15
CA ASP A 339 -12.92 -32.49 -1.43
C ASP A 339 -11.89 -32.04 -2.50
N SER A 340 -11.02 -31.05 -2.21
CA SER A 340 -10.18 -30.42 -3.25
C SER A 340 -8.72 -30.21 -2.85
N TYR A 341 -7.84 -31.13 -3.30
CA TYR A 341 -6.39 -31.00 -3.13
C TYR A 341 -5.84 -29.70 -3.76
N PHE A 342 -6.36 -29.32 -4.94
CA PHE A 342 -5.96 -28.09 -5.63
C PHE A 342 -6.20 -26.85 -4.75
N LEU A 343 -7.39 -26.70 -4.17
CA LEU A 343 -7.70 -25.53 -3.34
C LEU A 343 -6.85 -25.51 -2.06
N ASN A 344 -6.59 -26.66 -1.42
CA ASN A 344 -5.69 -26.77 -0.27
C ASN A 344 -4.25 -26.32 -0.61
N LYS A 345 -3.74 -26.72 -1.79
CA LYS A 345 -2.40 -26.32 -2.26
C LYS A 345 -2.36 -24.83 -2.60
N PHE A 346 -3.31 -24.34 -3.39
CA PHE A 346 -3.41 -22.92 -3.76
C PHE A 346 -3.50 -22.02 -2.52
N SER A 347 -4.35 -22.39 -1.56
CA SER A 347 -4.46 -21.82 -0.22
C SER A 347 -3.12 -21.78 0.53
N SER A 348 -2.35 -22.86 0.49
CA SER A 348 -1.03 -22.94 1.12
C SER A 348 0.00 -22.03 0.45
N ASP A 349 0.01 -21.98 -0.88
CA ASP A 349 0.92 -21.14 -1.65
C ASP A 349 0.69 -19.65 -1.39
N ILE A 350 -0.57 -19.19 -1.30
CA ILE A 350 -0.93 -17.79 -0.97
C ILE A 350 -0.39 -17.40 0.42
N ILE A 351 -0.53 -18.29 1.39
CA ILE A 351 -0.04 -18.07 2.76
C ILE A 351 1.50 -18.10 2.84
N ALA A 352 2.16 -18.89 1.99
CA ALA A 352 3.62 -18.92 1.86
C ALA A 352 4.18 -17.62 1.23
N GLU A 353 3.43 -17.01 0.30
CA GLU A 353 3.75 -15.73 -0.35
C GLU A 353 3.31 -14.49 0.45
N ARG A 354 3.10 -14.64 1.78
CA ARG A 354 2.73 -13.54 2.68
C ARG A 354 3.70 -12.36 2.56
N ALA A 355 3.13 -11.17 2.39
CA ALA A 355 3.89 -9.93 2.27
C ALA A 355 4.83 -9.66 3.47
N HIS A 356 6.01 -9.10 3.19
CA HIS A 356 6.97 -8.76 4.22
C HIS A 356 6.45 -7.61 5.11
N VAL A 357 6.35 -7.86 6.42
CA VAL A 357 5.95 -6.87 7.42
C VAL A 357 7.18 -6.09 7.90
N PRO A 358 7.18 -4.74 7.84
CA PRO A 358 8.29 -3.92 8.32
C PRO A 358 8.61 -4.16 9.80
N PRO A 359 9.88 -4.12 10.24
CA PRO A 359 10.25 -4.33 11.65
C PRO A 359 9.63 -3.32 12.64
N ALA A 360 9.27 -2.12 12.17
CA ALA A 360 8.58 -1.08 12.94
C ALA A 360 7.05 -1.27 13.01
N ALA A 361 6.53 -2.35 12.43
CA ALA A 361 5.10 -2.63 12.34
C ALA A 361 4.68 -3.86 13.17
N ARG A 362 3.41 -3.87 13.57
CA ARG A 362 2.71 -5.00 14.18
C ARG A 362 1.57 -5.43 13.26
N ILE A 363 1.39 -6.74 13.10
CA ILE A 363 0.19 -7.28 12.48
C ILE A 363 -0.97 -7.05 13.46
N ILE A 364 -2.08 -6.50 12.95
CA ILE A 364 -3.34 -6.43 13.70
C ILE A 364 -4.20 -7.65 13.35
N CYS A 365 -4.37 -7.88 12.04
CA CYS A 365 -5.29 -8.87 11.54
C CYS A 365 -4.94 -9.25 10.09
N GLU A 366 -5.13 -10.52 9.75
CA GLU A 366 -5.10 -11.02 8.38
C GLU A 366 -6.48 -11.46 7.93
N ARG A 367 -6.73 -11.32 6.63
CA ARG A 367 -7.92 -11.83 5.94
C ARG A 367 -7.49 -12.61 4.70
N HIS A 368 -7.75 -13.91 4.71
CA HIS A 368 -7.51 -14.83 3.60
C HIS A 368 -8.82 -15.10 2.86
N ILE A 369 -8.85 -14.75 1.58
CA ILE A 369 -9.98 -14.92 0.67
C ILE A 369 -9.53 -15.80 -0.49
N ILE A 370 -10.33 -16.82 -0.80
CA ILE A 370 -10.25 -17.56 -2.06
C ILE A 370 -11.60 -17.43 -2.75
N SER A 371 -11.59 -17.14 -4.03
CA SER A 371 -12.77 -16.99 -4.87
C SER A 371 -12.57 -17.70 -6.20
N VAL A 372 -13.68 -18.17 -6.79
CA VAL A 372 -13.71 -18.64 -8.18
C VAL A 372 -14.36 -17.58 -9.06
N VAL A 373 -13.62 -17.12 -10.05
CA VAL A 373 -14.13 -16.29 -11.14
C VAL A 373 -14.61 -17.27 -12.23
N PRO A 374 -15.92 -17.39 -12.48
CA PRO A 374 -16.40 -18.15 -13.62
C PRO A 374 -15.90 -17.49 -14.90
N VAL A 375 -15.34 -18.28 -15.81
CA VAL A 375 -14.82 -17.80 -17.09
C VAL A 375 -15.25 -18.75 -18.18
N THR A 376 -15.94 -18.24 -19.20
CA THR A 376 -16.35 -19.02 -20.37
C THR A 376 -15.58 -18.52 -21.58
N ARG A 377 -14.77 -19.39 -22.21
CA ARG A 377 -14.14 -19.12 -23.49
C ARG A 377 -15.10 -19.51 -24.61
N VAL A 378 -15.43 -18.55 -25.47
CA VAL A 378 -16.28 -18.76 -26.63
C VAL A 378 -15.43 -18.63 -27.89
N THR A 379 -15.47 -19.63 -28.75
CA THR A 379 -14.78 -19.62 -30.05
C THR A 379 -15.80 -19.57 -31.17
N MET A 380 -15.73 -18.52 -32.00
CA MET A 380 -16.61 -18.33 -33.16
C MET A 380 -15.82 -18.49 -34.47
N ALA A 381 -16.44 -19.05 -35.50
CA ALA A 381 -15.80 -19.22 -36.81
C ALA A 381 -16.73 -18.97 -38.01
N LYS A 382 -16.12 -18.59 -39.14
CA LYS A 382 -16.75 -18.53 -40.46
C LYS A 382 -15.71 -18.83 -41.55
N GLY A 383 -15.91 -19.93 -42.28
CA GLY A 383 -14.89 -20.43 -43.22
C GLY A 383 -13.58 -20.74 -42.50
N ASN A 384 -12.46 -20.29 -43.04
CA ASN A 384 -11.13 -20.50 -42.46
C ASN A 384 -10.76 -19.45 -41.37
N GLN A 385 -11.65 -18.53 -41.03
CA GLN A 385 -11.41 -17.54 -39.98
C GLN A 385 -12.11 -17.94 -38.68
N SER A 386 -11.42 -17.77 -37.57
CA SER A 386 -11.96 -17.89 -36.21
C SER A 386 -11.40 -16.80 -35.29
N PHE A 387 -12.12 -16.50 -34.22
CA PHE A 387 -11.63 -15.74 -33.08
C PHE A 387 -12.26 -16.30 -31.80
N SER A 388 -11.61 -16.04 -30.67
CA SER A 388 -12.12 -16.41 -29.36
C SER A 388 -12.21 -15.18 -28.46
N PHE A 389 -13.18 -15.21 -27.56
CA PHE A 389 -13.37 -14.20 -26.52
C PHE A 389 -13.78 -14.87 -25.22
N TYR A 390 -13.77 -14.10 -24.14
CA TYR A 390 -14.00 -14.56 -22.79
C TYR A 390 -15.16 -13.79 -22.18
N ILE A 391 -16.02 -14.50 -21.45
CA ILE A 391 -17.04 -13.93 -20.58
C ILE A 391 -16.57 -14.19 -19.15
N ILE A 392 -16.38 -13.14 -18.36
CA ILE A 392 -15.61 -13.17 -17.11
C ILE A 392 -16.46 -12.71 -15.93
N GLY A 393 -16.42 -13.51 -14.86
CA GLY A 393 -17.02 -13.19 -13.57
C GLY A 393 -18.54 -13.25 -13.56
N VAL A 394 -19.11 -13.09 -12.38
CA VAL A 394 -20.58 -13.00 -12.21
C VAL A 394 -21.17 -11.74 -12.85
N SER A 395 -20.33 -10.72 -13.12
CA SER A 395 -20.68 -9.54 -13.93
C SER A 395 -20.91 -9.85 -15.43
N ARG A 396 -20.50 -11.03 -15.92
CA ARG A 396 -20.50 -11.41 -17.35
C ARG A 396 -19.72 -10.42 -18.25
N GLU A 397 -18.62 -9.89 -17.75
CA GLU A 397 -17.80 -8.91 -18.47
C GLU A 397 -17.09 -9.57 -19.67
N VAL A 398 -17.25 -9.02 -20.87
CA VAL A 398 -16.57 -9.53 -22.06
C VAL A 398 -15.13 -9.05 -22.12
N TYR A 399 -14.19 -9.98 -22.27
CA TYR A 399 -12.80 -9.69 -22.62
C TYR A 399 -12.48 -10.31 -23.98
N LEU A 400 -12.10 -9.45 -24.92
CA LEU A 400 -11.68 -9.83 -26.26
C LEU A 400 -10.34 -9.13 -26.53
N LYS A 401 -9.26 -9.93 -26.62
CA LYS A 401 -7.94 -9.48 -27.08
C LYS A 401 -8.07 -8.92 -28.50
N ASP A 402 -7.35 -7.87 -28.87
CA ASP A 402 -7.66 -7.00 -30.02
C ASP A 402 -7.73 -7.63 -31.43
N TYR A 403 -7.62 -8.95 -31.57
CA TYR A 403 -7.93 -9.66 -32.81
C TYR A 403 -9.45 -9.88 -32.97
N TYR A 404 -10.15 -8.85 -33.45
CA TYR A 404 -11.53 -8.95 -33.93
C TYR A 404 -11.58 -8.93 -35.47
N PRO A 405 -12.29 -9.85 -36.14
CA PRO A 405 -12.17 -10.07 -37.59
C PRO A 405 -12.92 -9.05 -38.47
N SER A 406 -13.79 -8.22 -37.91
CA SER A 406 -14.46 -7.13 -38.64
C SER A 406 -14.06 -5.78 -38.05
N LYS A 407 -12.93 -5.26 -38.51
CA LYS A 407 -12.51 -3.87 -38.28
C LYS A 407 -12.63 -3.10 -39.58
N PHE A 408 -13.40 -2.02 -39.58
CA PHE A 408 -13.50 -1.11 -40.73
C PHE A 408 -13.74 0.32 -40.25
N CYS A 409 -12.92 1.25 -40.72
CA CYS A 409 -12.90 2.62 -40.21
C CYS A 409 -12.91 3.62 -41.38
N TRP A 410 -13.97 4.42 -41.49
CA TRP A 410 -14.19 5.38 -42.59
C TRP A 410 -13.38 6.69 -42.44
N GLY A 411 -12.34 6.71 -41.60
CA GLY A 411 -11.51 7.90 -41.38
C GLY A 411 -12.11 9.01 -40.51
N LEU A 412 -13.40 8.89 -40.12
CA LEU A 412 -14.14 9.89 -39.34
C LEU A 412 -14.29 9.54 -37.84
N CYS A 413 -13.57 8.54 -37.34
CA CYS A 413 -13.62 8.14 -35.93
C CYS A 413 -12.47 8.77 -35.11
N PRO A 414 -12.72 9.19 -33.85
CA PRO A 414 -11.67 9.64 -32.92
C PRO A 414 -10.50 8.67 -32.70
N CYS A 415 -10.62 7.39 -33.05
CA CYS A 415 -9.55 6.40 -32.85
C CYS A 415 -8.29 6.63 -33.71
N ILE A 416 -8.28 7.58 -34.64
CA ILE A 416 -7.08 7.96 -35.39
C ILE A 416 -6.00 8.58 -34.50
N GLU A 417 -6.38 9.29 -33.43
CA GLU A 417 -5.40 9.88 -32.49
C GLU A 417 -4.72 8.81 -31.62
N TRP A 418 -5.43 7.71 -31.33
CA TRP A 418 -4.90 6.56 -30.57
C TRP A 418 -3.91 5.69 -31.36
N LEU A 419 -3.80 5.85 -32.67
CA LEU A 419 -2.84 5.13 -33.53
C LEU A 419 -1.51 5.89 -33.75
N LYS A 420 -1.25 6.94 -32.96
CA LYS A 420 -0.05 7.79 -33.05
C LYS A 420 0.90 7.72 -31.84
N LEU A 421 0.77 6.69 -31.00
CA LEU A 421 1.65 6.38 -29.86
C LEU A 421 2.24 4.98 -30.00
#